data_AF-H0XEZ0-F1
#
_entry.id   AF-H0XEZ0-F1
#
_cell.length_a   1.000
_cell.length_b   1.000
_cell.length_c   1.000
_cell.angle_alpha   90.00
_cell.angle_beta   90.00
_cell.angle_gamma   90.00
#
_symmetry.space_group_name_H-M   'P 1'
#
loop_
_entity.id
_entity.type
_entity.pdbx_description
1 polymer ?
#
loop_
_entity_poly.entity_id
_entity_poly.type
_entity_poly.pdbx_seq_one_letter_code
_entity_poly.pdbx_strand_id
1 'polypeptide(L)'
;VLFQECVPENLDLKKMIFAQLDAILDDRVVLSSSSSCLLPSKLFTGLVHVKQCIVAHPVNPPYYVPLVELVPHPETASATVDKTYALMKKIGQCPVRLLREVDGFALNRLQYAVISEAWRLVEEGVVSPVDLDLVMSEGLGMRYAFIGPLETMHLNAEGTLSYCDRYSEGMKRVLKTFGPIPEFSRATAELVNQALCRKVPDDPEHLAARRQWRDECLMRLSKLKSQMQPQ
;
A
#
# COMPACT_ATOMS: atom_id res chain seq x y z
N VAL A 1 -8.23 15.90 -18.92
CA VAL A 1 -7.04 16.45 -18.25
C VAL A 1 -7.14 16.06 -16.78
N LEU A 2 -6.04 15.68 -16.14
CA LEU A 2 -5.98 15.30 -14.72
C LEU A 2 -4.91 16.16 -14.04
N PHE A 3 -5.24 16.74 -12.89
CA PHE A 3 -4.27 17.39 -12.00
C PHE A 3 -3.95 16.42 -10.87
N GLN A 4 -2.68 16.07 -10.74
CA GLN A 4 -2.18 15.22 -9.65
C GLN A 4 -1.51 16.12 -8.61
N GLU A 5 -2.12 16.23 -7.44
CA GLU A 5 -1.59 16.94 -6.28
C GLU A 5 -0.55 16.03 -5.57
N CYS A 6 0.65 16.57 -5.35
CA CYS A 6 1.81 15.86 -4.81
C CYS A 6 2.53 16.65 -3.69
N VAL A 7 1.85 17.57 -3.02
CA VAL A 7 2.39 18.33 -1.89
C VAL A 7 2.49 17.45 -0.63
N PRO A 8 3.21 17.89 0.43
CA PRO A 8 3.35 17.13 1.66
C PRO A 8 2.03 16.66 2.27
N GLU A 9 2.10 15.60 3.06
CA GLU A 9 0.95 14.95 3.69
C GLU A 9 0.40 15.79 4.87
N ASN A 10 -0.21 16.93 4.54
CA ASN A 10 -0.83 17.86 5.47
C ASN A 10 -2.25 18.19 4.99
N LEU A 11 -3.25 17.91 5.83
CA LEU A 11 -4.65 18.04 5.48
C LEU A 11 -5.04 19.48 5.13
N ASP A 12 -4.64 20.45 5.96
CA ASP A 12 -5.01 21.86 5.77
C ASP A 12 -4.39 22.43 4.49
N LEU A 13 -3.11 22.10 4.24
CA LEU A 13 -2.42 22.49 3.02
C LEU A 13 -3.11 21.92 1.76
N LYS A 14 -3.44 20.62 1.76
CA LYS A 14 -4.13 19.99 0.64
C LYS A 14 -5.51 20.59 0.43
N LYS A 15 -6.30 20.79 1.48
CA LYS A 15 -7.63 21.44 1.40
C LYS A 15 -7.53 22.85 0.82
N MET A 16 -6.55 23.63 1.25
CA MET A 16 -6.30 24.97 0.71
C MET A 16 -6.03 24.92 -0.80
N ILE A 17 -5.17 24.01 -1.26
CA ILE A 17 -4.86 23.84 -2.69
C ILE A 17 -6.10 23.40 -3.47
N PHE A 18 -6.84 22.41 -2.98
CA PHE A 18 -8.06 21.94 -3.65
C PHE A 18 -9.12 23.03 -3.73
N ALA A 19 -9.30 23.86 -2.70
CA ALA A 19 -10.22 25.00 -2.73
C ALA A 19 -9.80 26.05 -3.78
N GLN A 20 -8.50 26.32 -3.91
CA GLN A 20 -7.99 27.22 -4.95
C GLN A 20 -8.22 26.68 -6.37
N LEU A 21 -8.02 25.36 -6.56
CA LEU A 21 -8.27 24.70 -7.84
C LEU A 21 -9.77 24.66 -8.18
N ASP A 22 -10.62 24.39 -7.18
CA ASP A 22 -12.07 24.33 -7.33
C ASP A 22 -12.69 25.66 -7.82
N ALA A 23 -12.03 26.79 -7.51
CA ALA A 23 -12.47 28.11 -7.96
C ALA A 23 -12.12 28.44 -9.43
N ILE A 24 -11.21 27.69 -10.07
CA ILE A 24 -10.67 28.04 -11.39
C ILE A 24 -10.83 26.96 -12.46
N LEU A 25 -11.15 25.72 -12.07
CA LEU A 25 -11.25 24.60 -13.00
C LEU A 25 -12.66 24.45 -13.59
N ASP A 26 -12.73 23.78 -14.74
CA ASP A 26 -14.00 23.39 -15.38
C ASP A 26 -14.49 22.00 -14.93
N ASP A 27 -15.71 21.64 -15.32
CA ASP A 27 -16.35 20.35 -15.02
C ASP A 27 -15.70 19.12 -15.70
N ARG A 28 -14.65 19.31 -16.53
CA ARG A 28 -14.01 18.24 -17.31
C ARG A 28 -12.73 17.72 -16.69
N VAL A 29 -12.11 18.51 -15.83
CA VAL A 29 -10.83 18.20 -15.20
C VAL A 29 -11.01 17.23 -14.03
N VAL A 30 -10.18 16.18 -13.95
CA VAL A 30 -10.12 15.34 -12.74
C VAL A 30 -9.15 15.95 -11.75
N LEU A 31 -9.60 16.10 -10.49
CA LEU A 31 -8.79 16.51 -9.35
C LEU A 31 -8.33 15.26 -8.59
N SER A 32 -7.03 15.00 -8.57
CA SER A 32 -6.47 13.79 -7.98
C SER A 32 -5.46 14.13 -6.87
N SER A 33 -5.56 13.49 -5.71
CA SER A 33 -4.53 13.58 -4.65
C SER A 33 -3.65 12.34 -4.63
N SER A 34 -2.36 12.52 -4.35
CA SER A 34 -1.40 11.43 -4.09
C SER A 34 -1.37 10.96 -2.63
N SER A 35 -2.31 11.41 -1.79
CA SER A 35 -2.33 11.10 -0.36
C SER A 35 -2.30 9.59 -0.10
N SER A 36 -1.55 9.20 0.93
CA SER A 36 -1.34 7.81 1.36
C SER A 36 -2.24 7.39 2.53
N CYS A 37 -2.83 8.36 3.23
CA CYS A 37 -3.67 8.09 4.41
C CYS A 37 -4.86 9.03 4.58
N LEU A 38 -4.85 10.25 4.00
CA LEU A 38 -5.95 11.19 4.19
C LEU A 38 -7.16 10.75 3.38
N LEU A 39 -8.30 10.62 4.07
CA LEU A 39 -9.53 10.16 3.45
C LEU A 39 -10.08 11.19 2.45
N PRO A 40 -10.60 10.76 1.29
CA PRO A 40 -11.32 11.62 0.36
C PRO A 40 -12.37 12.51 1.03
N SER A 41 -13.15 11.99 1.99
CA SER A 41 -14.15 12.76 2.75
C SER A 41 -13.56 13.92 3.56
N LYS A 42 -12.30 13.84 3.96
CA LYS A 42 -11.61 14.95 4.64
C LYS A 42 -11.03 15.95 3.66
N LEU A 43 -10.60 15.49 2.50
CA LEU A 43 -9.95 16.30 1.47
C LEU A 43 -10.95 17.13 0.66
N PHE A 44 -12.07 16.53 0.24
CA PHE A 44 -12.89 17.06 -0.86
C PHE A 44 -14.30 17.52 -0.46
N THR A 45 -14.73 17.26 0.77
CA THR A 45 -16.06 17.68 1.24
C THR A 45 -16.20 19.20 1.14
N GLY A 46 -17.29 19.64 0.49
CA GLY A 46 -17.62 21.06 0.32
C GLY A 46 -17.07 21.70 -0.95
N LEU A 47 -16.30 20.98 -1.77
CA LEU A 47 -15.90 21.44 -3.09
C LEU A 47 -17.06 21.38 -4.08
N VAL A 48 -17.17 22.38 -4.94
CA VAL A 48 -18.19 22.44 -6.01
C VAL A 48 -17.98 21.27 -6.99
N HIS A 49 -16.72 21.00 -7.35
CA HIS A 49 -16.32 19.95 -8.27
C HIS A 49 -16.00 18.61 -7.55
N VAL A 50 -16.62 18.34 -6.39
CA VAL A 50 -16.38 17.09 -5.62
C VAL A 50 -16.58 15.81 -6.47
N LYS A 51 -17.51 15.85 -7.44
CA LYS A 51 -17.76 14.74 -8.37
C LYS A 51 -16.54 14.38 -9.24
N GLN A 52 -15.60 15.32 -9.42
CA GLN A 52 -14.36 15.17 -10.18
C GLN A 52 -13.15 14.85 -9.30
N CYS A 53 -13.33 14.80 -7.98
CA CYS A 53 -12.25 14.55 -7.04
C CYS A 53 -12.04 13.04 -6.82
N ILE A 54 -10.79 12.62 -6.67
CA ILE A 54 -10.40 11.24 -6.37
C ILE A 54 -9.04 11.24 -5.66
N VAL A 55 -8.75 10.21 -4.86
CA VAL A 55 -7.37 9.89 -4.49
C VAL A 55 -6.83 8.87 -5.49
N ALA A 56 -5.68 9.14 -6.08
CA ALA A 56 -4.91 8.17 -6.85
C ALA A 56 -3.55 8.01 -6.15
N HIS A 57 -3.50 7.13 -5.16
CA HIS A 57 -2.35 6.89 -4.28
C HIS A 57 -1.34 5.98 -4.99
N PRO A 58 -0.16 6.48 -5.40
CA PRO A 58 0.88 5.66 -6.00
C PRO A 58 1.78 5.05 -4.91
N VAL A 59 2.46 3.95 -5.22
CA VAL A 59 3.41 3.32 -4.28
C VAL A 59 4.85 3.75 -4.59
N ASN A 60 5.59 4.20 -3.58
CA ASN A 60 6.98 4.63 -3.77
C ASN A 60 7.96 3.42 -3.88
N PRO A 61 8.85 3.35 -4.89
CA PRO A 61 9.02 4.25 -6.04
C PRO A 61 8.03 3.97 -7.20
N PRO A 62 7.23 4.96 -7.63
CA PRO A 62 6.08 4.74 -8.51
C PRO A 62 6.43 4.36 -9.95
N TYR A 63 7.70 4.56 -10.33
CA TYR A 63 8.20 4.16 -11.65
C TYR A 63 8.44 2.64 -11.74
N TYR A 64 8.71 1.96 -10.61
CA TYR A 64 8.97 0.53 -10.59
C TYR A 64 7.82 -0.27 -9.97
N VAL A 65 7.08 0.33 -9.03
CA VAL A 65 5.92 -0.28 -8.39
C VAL A 65 4.64 0.28 -9.03
N PRO A 66 3.97 -0.48 -9.91
CA PRO A 66 2.94 0.09 -10.78
C PRO A 66 1.59 0.31 -10.07
N LEU A 67 1.40 -0.19 -8.84
CA LEU A 67 0.11 -0.11 -8.16
C LEU A 67 -0.30 1.35 -7.92
N VAL A 68 -1.56 1.66 -8.22
CA VAL A 68 -2.21 2.93 -7.87
C VAL A 68 -3.57 2.63 -7.24
N GLU A 69 -3.77 3.02 -5.98
CA GLU A 69 -5.07 2.87 -5.33
C GLU A 69 -5.98 4.05 -5.69
N LEU A 70 -7.08 3.76 -6.37
CA LEU A 70 -8.11 4.74 -6.70
C LEU A 70 -9.18 4.74 -5.63
N VAL A 71 -9.23 5.78 -4.81
CA VAL A 71 -10.15 5.90 -3.66
C VAL A 71 -11.13 7.05 -3.91
N PRO A 72 -12.41 6.75 -4.14
CA PRO A 72 -13.42 7.77 -4.40
C PRO A 72 -13.87 8.44 -3.09
N HIS A 73 -14.23 9.72 -3.19
CA HIS A 73 -15.18 10.35 -2.27
C HIS A 73 -16.56 9.69 -2.43
N PRO A 74 -17.43 9.66 -1.40
CA PRO A 74 -18.81 9.17 -1.55
C PRO A 74 -19.60 9.79 -2.71
N GLU A 75 -19.26 11.03 -3.09
CA GLU A 75 -19.89 11.77 -4.20
C GLU A 75 -19.08 11.76 -5.51
N THR A 76 -17.92 11.12 -5.55
CA THR A 76 -17.13 11.01 -6.79
C THR A 76 -17.96 10.32 -7.86
N ALA A 77 -18.06 10.93 -9.05
CA ALA A 77 -18.78 10.33 -10.16
C ALA A 77 -18.06 9.06 -10.66
N SER A 78 -18.82 8.03 -11.04
CA SER A 78 -18.26 6.81 -11.64
C SER A 78 -17.39 7.11 -12.86
N ALA A 79 -17.79 8.08 -13.69
CA ALA A 79 -17.03 8.54 -14.84
C ALA A 79 -15.64 9.10 -14.46
N THR A 80 -15.50 9.71 -13.28
CA THR A 80 -14.20 10.18 -12.76
C THR A 80 -13.29 9.01 -12.43
N VAL A 81 -13.82 7.98 -11.75
CA VAL A 81 -13.07 6.75 -11.44
C VAL A 81 -12.64 6.05 -12.72
N ASP A 82 -13.52 5.91 -13.70
CA ASP A 82 -13.22 5.22 -14.96
C ASP A 82 -12.22 5.97 -15.83
N LYS A 83 -12.33 7.30 -15.94
CA LYS A 83 -11.34 8.13 -16.63
C LYS A 83 -9.96 8.00 -15.99
N THR A 84 -9.88 8.05 -14.66
CA THR A 84 -8.62 7.91 -13.93
C THR A 84 -8.05 6.52 -14.09
N TYR A 85 -8.88 5.47 -14.00
CA TYR A 85 -8.47 4.09 -14.23
C TYR A 85 -7.88 3.90 -15.64
N ALA A 86 -8.59 4.39 -16.67
CA ALA A 86 -8.13 4.30 -18.05
C ALA A 86 -6.80 5.07 -18.25
N LEU A 87 -6.65 6.25 -17.65
CA LEU A 87 -5.42 7.02 -17.71
C LEU A 87 -4.25 6.29 -17.04
N MET A 88 -4.45 5.75 -15.83
CA MET A 88 -3.41 5.01 -15.11
C MET A 88 -2.97 3.76 -15.89
N LYS A 89 -3.91 3.02 -16.49
CA LYS A 89 -3.58 1.91 -17.41
C LYS A 89 -2.79 2.39 -18.63
N LYS A 90 -3.17 3.52 -19.24
CA LYS A 90 -2.50 4.08 -20.42
C LYS A 90 -1.03 4.43 -20.15
N ILE A 91 -0.70 4.88 -18.94
CA ILE A 91 0.69 5.20 -18.55
C ILE A 91 1.46 4.00 -18.00
N GLY A 92 0.91 2.78 -18.09
CA GLY A 92 1.58 1.55 -17.66
C GLY A 92 1.41 1.19 -16.17
N GLN A 93 0.65 1.97 -15.41
CA GLN A 93 0.33 1.66 -14.02
C GLN A 93 -0.75 0.56 -13.92
N CYS A 94 -0.87 -0.02 -12.72
CA CYS A 94 -1.86 -1.01 -12.33
C CYS A 94 -2.85 -0.38 -11.33
N PRO A 95 -3.85 0.38 -11.81
CA PRO A 95 -4.86 0.96 -10.94
C PRO A 95 -5.76 -0.13 -10.33
N VAL A 96 -6.11 0.03 -9.05
CA VAL A 96 -7.13 -0.76 -8.35
C VAL A 96 -8.24 0.17 -7.86
N ARG A 97 -9.49 -0.29 -7.91
CA ARG A 97 -10.65 0.50 -7.47
C ARG A 97 -11.00 0.13 -6.04
N LEU A 98 -10.87 1.07 -5.11
CA LEU A 98 -11.47 0.92 -3.79
C LEU A 98 -12.95 1.31 -3.89
N LEU A 99 -13.83 0.44 -3.40
CA LEU A 99 -15.28 0.65 -3.47
C LEU A 99 -15.79 1.71 -2.49
N ARG A 100 -15.02 1.94 -1.42
CA ARG A 100 -15.27 2.95 -0.40
C ARG A 100 -13.95 3.36 0.23
N GLU A 101 -13.93 4.54 0.82
CA GLU A 101 -12.81 4.95 1.66
C GLU A 101 -12.75 4.14 2.96
N VAL A 102 -11.52 3.86 3.39
CA VAL A 102 -11.19 3.24 4.68
C VAL A 102 -9.82 3.74 5.08
N ASP A 103 -9.60 3.94 6.38
CA ASP A 103 -8.31 4.38 6.89
C ASP A 103 -7.21 3.37 6.54
N GLY A 104 -6.11 3.89 5.98
CA GLY A 104 -4.99 3.13 5.42
C GLY A 104 -5.26 2.43 4.07
N PHE A 105 -6.39 2.69 3.40
CA PHE A 105 -6.73 2.08 2.11
C PHE A 105 -6.59 0.55 2.11
N ALA A 106 -6.17 -0.09 1.02
CA ALA A 106 -5.96 -1.54 1.01
C ALA A 106 -4.50 -1.89 1.35
N LEU A 107 -3.54 -1.22 0.70
CA LEU A 107 -2.12 -1.51 0.84
C LEU A 107 -1.62 -1.32 2.27
N ASN A 108 -1.86 -0.15 2.89
CA ASN A 108 -1.34 0.09 4.24
C ASN A 108 -2.05 -0.78 5.27
N ARG A 109 -3.33 -1.15 5.07
CA ARG A 109 -4.01 -2.11 5.96
C ARG A 109 -3.37 -3.50 5.93
N LEU A 110 -3.02 -4.00 4.75
CA LEU A 110 -2.29 -5.28 4.62
C LEU A 110 -0.87 -5.16 5.20
N GLN A 111 -0.17 -4.07 4.91
CA GLN A 111 1.17 -3.81 5.45
C GLN A 111 1.15 -3.75 6.98
N TYR A 112 0.21 -3.03 7.58
CA TYR A 112 0.11 -2.87 9.04
C TYR A 112 -0.36 -4.16 9.73
N ALA A 113 -1.16 -5.00 9.07
CA ALA A 113 -1.48 -6.32 9.59
C ALA A 113 -0.22 -7.20 9.72
N VAL A 114 0.66 -7.18 8.71
CA VAL A 114 1.95 -7.89 8.75
C VAL A 114 2.87 -7.28 9.80
N ILE A 115 3.03 -5.96 9.83
CA ILE A 115 3.89 -5.26 10.82
C ILE A 115 3.41 -5.55 12.24
N SER A 116 2.10 -5.56 12.49
CA SER A 116 1.54 -5.79 13.82
C SER A 116 1.92 -7.18 14.36
N GLU A 117 1.78 -8.22 13.55
CA GLU A 117 2.16 -9.58 13.98
C GLU A 117 3.67 -9.76 14.03
N ALA A 118 4.40 -9.19 13.07
CA ALA A 118 5.85 -9.23 13.08
C ALA A 118 6.43 -8.60 14.36
N TRP A 119 5.86 -7.47 14.79
CA TRP A 119 6.24 -6.81 16.02
C TRP A 119 6.04 -7.69 17.25
N ARG A 120 4.85 -8.33 17.38
CA ARG A 120 4.56 -9.25 18.49
C ARG A 120 5.53 -10.43 18.52
N LEU A 121 5.78 -11.06 17.37
CA LEU A 121 6.70 -12.19 17.29
C LEU A 121 8.13 -11.85 17.73
N VAL A 122 8.59 -10.63 17.42
CA VAL A 122 9.89 -10.12 17.88
C VAL A 122 9.85 -9.79 19.37
N GLU A 123 8.82 -9.09 19.83
CA GLU A 123 8.66 -8.66 21.22
C GLU A 123 8.58 -9.85 22.19
N GLU A 124 7.88 -10.90 21.79
CA GLU A 124 7.76 -12.17 22.54
C GLU A 124 8.99 -13.07 22.39
N GLY A 125 10.00 -12.66 21.61
CA GLY A 125 11.24 -13.41 21.42
C GLY A 125 11.08 -14.70 20.60
N VAL A 126 10.00 -14.84 19.83
CA VAL A 126 9.76 -16.01 18.97
C VAL A 126 10.79 -16.06 17.83
N VAL A 127 11.17 -14.90 17.30
CA VAL A 127 12.14 -14.78 16.21
C VAL A 127 12.89 -13.44 16.29
N SER A 128 14.14 -13.42 15.84
CA SER A 128 14.90 -12.15 15.76
C SER A 128 14.35 -11.24 14.66
N PRO A 129 14.51 -9.90 14.73
CA PRO A 129 14.11 -9.01 13.64
C PRO A 129 14.76 -9.37 12.30
N VAL A 130 16.01 -9.84 12.36
CA VAL A 130 16.81 -10.23 11.19
C VAL A 130 16.26 -11.48 10.52
N ASP A 131 15.89 -12.50 11.29
CA ASP A 131 15.34 -13.75 10.78
C ASP A 131 13.88 -13.58 10.37
N LEU A 132 13.13 -12.71 11.04
CA LEU A 132 11.77 -12.36 10.64
C LEU A 132 11.75 -11.79 9.21
N ASP A 133 12.66 -10.87 8.92
CA ASP A 133 12.80 -10.32 7.56
C ASP A 133 13.19 -11.40 6.54
N LEU A 134 13.93 -12.44 6.93
CA LEU A 134 14.27 -13.57 6.05
C LEU A 134 13.05 -14.46 5.76
N VAL A 135 12.18 -14.70 6.75
CA VAL A 135 10.90 -15.42 6.54
C VAL A 135 10.07 -14.75 5.45
N MET A 136 10.10 -13.41 5.38
CA MET A 136 9.45 -12.66 4.32
C MET A 136 10.27 -12.69 3.02
N SER A 137 11.50 -12.18 3.02
CA SER A 137 12.28 -11.95 1.79
C SER A 137 12.65 -13.23 1.04
N GLU A 138 12.97 -14.31 1.75
CA GLU A 138 13.36 -15.61 1.17
C GLU A 138 12.20 -16.63 1.14
N GLY A 139 11.02 -16.23 1.60
CA GLY A 139 9.87 -17.12 1.75
C GLY A 139 8.57 -16.50 1.25
N LEU A 140 7.79 -15.92 2.16
CA LEU A 140 6.41 -15.47 1.88
C LEU A 140 6.36 -14.34 0.84
N GLY A 141 7.34 -13.45 0.84
CA GLY A 141 7.45 -12.32 -0.08
C GLY A 141 7.72 -12.73 -1.52
N MET A 142 8.42 -13.86 -1.75
CA MET A 142 8.72 -14.32 -3.11
C MET A 142 7.46 -14.64 -3.91
N ARG A 143 6.49 -15.34 -3.29
CA ARG A 143 5.20 -15.59 -3.95
C ARG A 143 4.37 -14.31 -4.11
N TYR A 144 4.41 -13.41 -3.13
CA TYR A 144 3.69 -12.13 -3.17
C TYR A 144 4.24 -11.15 -4.21
N ALA A 145 5.47 -11.35 -4.69
CA ALA A 145 5.99 -10.63 -5.84
C ALA A 145 5.21 -10.94 -7.14
N PHE A 146 4.53 -12.10 -7.24
CA PHE A 146 3.84 -12.54 -8.45
C PHE A 146 2.34 -12.71 -8.29
N ILE A 147 1.90 -13.26 -7.16
CA ILE A 147 0.54 -13.74 -6.92
C ILE A 147 0.01 -13.16 -5.59
N GLY A 148 -1.26 -12.76 -5.56
CA GLY A 148 -1.89 -12.21 -4.36
C GLY A 148 -2.16 -13.25 -3.26
N PRO A 149 -2.50 -12.83 -2.03
CA PRO A 149 -2.75 -13.75 -0.92
C PRO A 149 -3.96 -14.66 -1.15
N LEU A 150 -5.02 -14.17 -1.79
CA LEU A 150 -6.22 -14.97 -2.07
C LEU A 150 -5.98 -16.01 -3.18
N GLU A 151 -5.25 -15.65 -4.23
CA GLU A 151 -4.85 -16.57 -5.29
C GLU A 151 -3.80 -17.57 -4.78
N THR A 152 -2.94 -17.18 -3.84
CA THR A 152 -2.07 -18.11 -3.10
C THR A 152 -2.90 -19.17 -2.37
N MET A 153 -4.00 -18.80 -1.72
CA MET A 153 -4.91 -19.80 -1.11
C MET A 153 -5.54 -20.69 -2.19
N HIS A 154 -5.93 -20.10 -3.32
CA HIS A 154 -6.54 -20.84 -4.43
C HIS A 154 -5.62 -21.92 -5.00
N LEU A 155 -4.33 -21.62 -5.17
CA LEU A 155 -3.34 -22.49 -5.80
C LEU A 155 -2.66 -23.47 -4.83
N ASN A 156 -2.66 -23.19 -3.53
CA ASN A 156 -2.09 -24.10 -2.52
C ASN A 156 -3.04 -25.23 -2.11
N ALA A 157 -4.19 -25.36 -2.78
CA ALA A 157 -5.13 -26.47 -2.68
C ALA A 157 -5.86 -26.64 -4.03
N GLU A 158 -6.87 -27.52 -4.07
CA GLU A 158 -7.76 -27.65 -5.24
C GLU A 158 -8.81 -26.53 -5.24
N GLY A 159 -8.33 -25.29 -5.35
CA GLY A 159 -9.14 -24.08 -5.25
C GLY A 159 -9.40 -23.62 -3.81
N THR A 160 -9.92 -22.40 -3.70
CA THR A 160 -10.16 -21.71 -2.41
C THR A 160 -11.09 -22.47 -1.48
N LEU A 161 -12.09 -23.19 -2.01
CA LEU A 161 -13.00 -24.01 -1.20
C LEU A 161 -12.22 -25.15 -0.52
N SER A 162 -11.43 -25.90 -1.29
CA SER A 162 -10.57 -26.96 -0.75
C SER A 162 -9.57 -26.42 0.28
N TYR A 163 -9.01 -25.23 0.04
CA TYR A 163 -8.11 -24.57 1.00
C TYR A 163 -8.83 -24.27 2.32
N CYS A 164 -10.04 -23.73 2.26
CA CYS A 164 -10.84 -23.43 3.45
C CYS A 164 -11.22 -24.71 4.21
N ASP A 165 -11.63 -25.78 3.52
CA ASP A 165 -11.96 -27.07 4.16
C ASP A 165 -10.76 -27.65 4.91
N ARG A 166 -9.55 -27.52 4.35
CA ARG A 166 -8.31 -28.06 4.94
C ARG A 166 -7.74 -27.19 6.05
N TYR A 167 -7.75 -25.86 5.88
CA TYR A 167 -6.89 -24.97 6.67
C TYR A 167 -7.67 -23.94 7.49
N SER A 168 -8.97 -23.74 7.27
CA SER A 168 -9.71 -22.68 7.97
C SER A 168 -9.72 -22.84 9.50
N GLU A 169 -9.81 -24.08 10.01
CA GLU A 169 -9.74 -24.34 11.45
C GLU A 169 -8.35 -24.03 12.03
N GLY A 170 -7.28 -24.32 11.28
CA GLY A 170 -5.91 -23.92 11.63
C GLY A 170 -5.75 -22.41 11.65
N MET A 171 -6.20 -21.72 10.60
CA MET A 171 -6.14 -20.26 10.51
C MET A 171 -6.91 -19.60 11.65
N LYS A 172 -8.14 -20.03 11.94
CA LYS A 172 -8.93 -19.52 13.08
C LYS A 172 -8.22 -19.74 14.41
N ARG A 173 -7.61 -20.91 14.62
CA ARG A 173 -6.86 -21.20 15.84
C ARG A 173 -5.67 -20.27 16.02
N VAL A 174 -4.87 -20.07 14.97
CA VAL A 174 -3.70 -19.18 15.00
C VAL A 174 -4.12 -17.71 15.19
N LEU A 175 -5.13 -17.24 14.46
CA LEU A 175 -5.60 -15.85 14.61
C LEU A 175 -6.16 -15.56 16.01
N LYS A 176 -6.73 -16.57 16.69
CA LYS A 176 -7.21 -16.44 18.08
C LYS A 176 -6.08 -16.28 19.11
N THR A 177 -4.84 -16.63 18.77
CA THR A 177 -3.69 -16.46 19.66
C THR A 177 -2.97 -15.13 19.46
N PHE A 178 -3.40 -14.31 18.50
CA PHE A 178 -2.79 -12.99 18.30
C PHE A 178 -3.00 -12.14 19.55
N GLY A 179 -1.90 -11.55 20.04
CA GLY A 179 -1.93 -10.59 21.13
C GLY A 179 -2.65 -9.29 20.76
N PRO A 180 -2.77 -8.34 21.71
CA PRO A 180 -3.38 -7.05 21.45
C PRO A 180 -2.62 -6.24 20.38
N ILE A 181 -3.18 -5.09 20.00
CA ILE A 181 -2.50 -4.14 19.12
C ILE A 181 -1.20 -3.70 19.83
N PRO A 182 -0.03 -3.78 19.17
CA PRO A 182 1.21 -3.33 19.76
C PRO A 182 1.18 -1.82 20.03
N GLU A 183 1.74 -1.41 21.16
CA GLU A 183 1.92 0.01 21.49
C GLU A 183 3.05 0.67 20.68
N PHE A 184 3.83 -0.11 19.93
CA PHE A 184 5.06 0.33 19.28
C PHE A 184 5.99 1.07 20.26
N SER A 185 6.13 0.50 21.46
CA SER A 185 6.84 1.11 22.58
C SER A 185 8.30 1.41 22.26
N ARG A 186 8.88 2.38 22.97
CA ARG A 186 10.29 2.77 22.79
C ARG A 186 11.25 1.59 22.98
N ALA A 187 10.99 0.72 23.94
CA ALA A 187 11.86 -0.43 24.23
C ALA A 187 11.94 -1.41 23.04
N THR A 188 10.79 -1.84 22.52
CA THR A 188 10.74 -2.76 21.37
C THR A 188 11.22 -2.08 20.09
N ALA A 189 10.93 -0.78 19.92
CA ALA A 189 11.46 0.00 18.82
C ALA A 189 13.00 0.10 18.83
N GLU A 190 13.61 0.30 20.00
CA GLU A 190 15.07 0.31 20.13
C GLU A 190 15.67 -1.06 19.85
N LEU A 191 15.04 -2.15 20.29
CA LEU A 191 15.46 -3.52 19.97
C LEU A 191 15.46 -3.77 18.46
N VAL A 192 14.35 -3.45 17.78
CA VAL A 192 14.21 -3.61 16.33
C VAL A 192 15.21 -2.71 15.61
N ASN A 193 15.33 -1.44 16.02
CA ASN A 193 16.27 -0.49 15.42
C ASN A 193 17.71 -0.98 15.56
N GLN A 194 18.14 -1.41 16.75
CA GLN A 194 19.50 -1.93 16.97
C GLN A 194 19.81 -3.14 16.07
N ALA A 195 18.84 -4.04 15.88
CA ALA A 195 19.02 -5.20 15.00
C ALA A 195 19.15 -4.78 13.53
N LEU A 196 18.34 -3.82 13.07
CA LEU A 196 18.39 -3.31 11.70
C LEU A 196 19.64 -2.44 11.44
N CYS A 197 20.06 -1.62 12.40
CA CYS A 197 21.28 -0.79 12.31
C CYS A 197 22.57 -1.62 12.14
N ARG A 198 22.59 -2.87 12.63
CA ARG A 198 23.72 -3.79 12.37
C ARG A 198 23.84 -4.18 10.89
N LYS A 199 22.71 -4.21 10.16
CA LYS A 199 22.68 -4.50 8.71
C LYS A 199 22.81 -3.21 7.88
N VAL A 200 22.13 -2.16 8.31
CA VAL A 200 22.00 -0.88 7.61
C VAL A 200 22.03 0.23 8.66
N PRO A 201 23.19 0.85 8.93
CA PRO A 201 23.28 2.01 9.81
C PRO A 201 22.21 3.07 9.47
N ASP A 202 21.70 3.75 10.49
CA ASP A 202 20.59 4.72 10.39
C ASP A 202 21.05 6.14 10.02
N ASP A 203 22.28 6.30 9.56
CA ASP A 203 22.76 7.55 8.98
C ASP A 203 22.28 7.75 7.52
N PRO A 204 22.24 9.01 7.04
CA PRO A 204 21.71 9.31 5.71
C PRO A 204 22.39 8.57 4.55
N GLU A 205 23.69 8.29 4.65
CA GLU A 205 24.47 7.68 3.56
C GLU A 205 24.13 6.21 3.40
N HIS A 206 24.19 5.43 4.49
CA HIS A 206 23.87 4.00 4.45
C HIS A 206 22.40 3.75 4.11
N LEU A 207 21.49 4.58 4.63
CA LEU A 207 20.08 4.52 4.28
C LEU A 207 19.86 4.84 2.78
N ALA A 208 20.54 5.85 2.24
CA ALA A 208 20.45 6.16 0.81
C ALA A 208 21.00 5.02 -0.06
N ALA A 209 22.17 4.47 0.27
CA ALA A 209 22.77 3.34 -0.43
C ALA A 209 21.85 2.10 -0.42
N ARG A 210 21.25 1.79 0.74
CA ARG A 210 20.30 0.66 0.83
C ARG A 210 19.02 0.89 0.03
N ARG A 211 18.48 2.12 0.02
CA ARG A 211 17.33 2.49 -0.81
C ARG A 211 17.65 2.37 -2.30
N GLN A 212 18.84 2.79 -2.73
CA GLN A 212 19.29 2.61 -4.11
C GLN A 212 19.35 1.13 -4.51
N TRP A 213 19.92 0.28 -3.66
CA TRP A 213 19.90 -1.18 -3.88
C TRP A 213 18.48 -1.75 -3.96
N ARG A 214 17.57 -1.33 -3.05
CA ARG A 214 16.16 -1.74 -3.08
C ARG A 214 15.50 -1.35 -4.40
N ASP A 215 15.72 -0.12 -4.86
CA ASP A 215 15.10 0.41 -6.06
C ASP A 215 15.62 -0.29 -7.33
N GLU A 216 16.91 -0.65 -7.37
CA GLU A 216 17.49 -1.48 -8.43
C GLU A 216 16.84 -2.88 -8.47
N CYS A 217 16.63 -3.51 -7.30
CA CYS A 217 15.91 -4.79 -7.20
C CYS A 217 14.46 -4.66 -7.71
N LEU A 218 13.75 -3.58 -7.31
CA LEU A 218 12.38 -3.32 -7.76
C LEU A 218 12.30 -3.08 -9.27
N MET A 219 13.25 -2.34 -9.84
CA MET A 219 13.33 -2.14 -11.29
C MET A 219 13.49 -3.47 -12.02
N ARG A 220 14.42 -4.32 -11.57
CA ARG A 220 14.66 -5.64 -12.18
C ARG A 220 13.44 -6.55 -12.05
N LEU A 221 12.80 -6.57 -10.88
CA LEU A 221 11.56 -7.32 -10.66
C LEU A 221 10.43 -6.82 -11.56
N SER A 222 10.28 -5.50 -11.72
CA SER A 222 9.27 -4.90 -12.59
C SER A 222 9.48 -5.33 -14.05
N LYS A 223 10.73 -5.31 -14.54
CA LYS A 223 11.11 -5.85 -15.86
C LYS A 223 10.77 -7.34 -15.98
N LEU A 224 11.14 -8.17 -15.01
CA LEU A 224 10.82 -9.59 -15.00
C LEU A 224 9.31 -9.82 -15.07
N LYS A 225 8.52 -9.12 -14.24
CA LYS A 225 7.05 -9.23 -14.23
C LYS A 225 6.42 -8.85 -15.58
N SER A 226 6.97 -7.87 -16.29
CA SER A 226 6.49 -7.50 -17.62
C SER A 226 6.73 -8.57 -18.69
N GLN A 227 7.75 -9.42 -18.50
CA GLN A 227 8.08 -10.54 -19.39
C GLN A 227 7.24 -11.79 -19.09
N MET A 228 6.85 -11.97 -17.83
CA MET A 228 6.14 -13.14 -17.32
C MET A 228 4.61 -13.00 -17.43
N GLN A 229 4.07 -12.53 -18.56
CA GLN A 229 2.62 -12.30 -18.71
C GLN A 229 1.81 -13.50 -18.15
N PRO A 230 0.90 -13.28 -17.19
CA PRO A 230 0.05 -14.36 -16.69
C PRO A 230 -0.74 -14.94 -17.87
N GLN A 231 -0.73 -16.28 -17.99
CA GLN A 231 -1.58 -16.99 -18.95
C GLN A 231 -3.06 -16.76 -18.65
#